data_AF-A0A3B0SC45-F1
#
_entry.id   AF-A0A3B0SC45-F1
#
_cell.length_a   1.000
_cell.length_b   1.000
_cell.length_c   1.000
_cell.angle_alpha   90.00
_cell.angle_beta   90.00
_cell.angle_gamma   90.00
#
_symmetry.space_group_name_H-M   'P 1'
#
loop_
_entity.id
_entity.type
_entity.pdbx_description
1 polymer ?
#
loop_
_entity_poly.entity_id
_entity_poly.type
_entity_poly.pdbx_seq_one_letter_code
_entity_poly.pdbx_strand_id
1 'polypeptide(L)'
;MRVLSFAVIASITLAGCEQAAESGASENPEKSQKQEIVSHPLDGANGRVLFVDKGCVICHAVNGVGGKAAPALDAEIGGQAVDPLEFAARMWRGAPAMIELQAVELGYSISLTADEIGDLAAFAADREQQKALTVDDLPETIKNGLLDEQFWEIEDWDGFLKTGREGDGFEDGDQPDQEAPQ
;
A
#
# COMPACT_ATOMS: atom_id res chain seq x y z
N MET A 1 -35.29 -19.52 77.87
CA MET A 1 -34.09 -18.89 78.50
C MET A 1 -33.48 -17.92 77.50
N ARG A 2 -32.86 -16.85 77.98
CA ARG A 2 -32.75 -15.52 77.33
C ARG A 2 -31.37 -15.34 76.66
N VAL A 3 -31.34 -14.49 75.60
CA VAL A 3 -30.20 -13.70 75.06
C VAL A 3 -29.00 -14.49 74.44
N LEU A 4 -28.20 -14.06 73.43
CA LEU A 4 -27.78 -12.75 72.91
C LEU A 4 -27.47 -12.80 71.40
N SER A 5 -27.70 -11.67 70.73
CA SER A 5 -27.12 -11.27 69.44
C SER A 5 -25.68 -10.80 69.64
N PHE A 6 -24.75 -11.18 68.76
CA PHE A 6 -23.50 -10.45 68.53
C PHE A 6 -23.07 -10.58 67.05
N ALA A 7 -23.10 -9.46 66.35
CA ALA A 7 -22.41 -9.26 65.09
C ALA A 7 -20.91 -9.09 65.36
N VAL A 8 -20.06 -9.74 64.57
CA VAL A 8 -18.61 -9.47 64.54
C VAL A 8 -18.29 -8.85 63.19
N ILE A 9 -17.95 -7.57 63.24
CA ILE A 9 -17.45 -6.76 62.13
C ILE A 9 -15.94 -6.99 62.09
N ALA A 10 -15.41 -7.48 60.96
CA ALA A 10 -13.97 -7.52 60.71
C ALA A 10 -13.60 -6.29 59.87
N SER A 11 -12.88 -5.36 60.51
CA SER A 11 -12.47 -4.06 59.99
C SER A 11 -11.43 -4.19 58.87
N ILE A 12 -11.65 -3.48 57.76
CA ILE A 12 -10.64 -3.21 56.73
C ILE A 12 -9.73 -2.10 57.25
N THR A 13 -8.45 -2.40 57.48
CA THR A 13 -7.42 -1.38 57.72
C THR A 13 -6.97 -0.79 56.37
N LEU A 14 -7.38 0.43 56.06
CA LEU A 14 -6.68 1.27 55.08
C LEU A 14 -5.42 1.83 55.74
N ALA A 15 -4.25 1.46 55.23
CA ALA A 15 -3.03 2.19 55.48
C ALA A 15 -3.05 3.47 54.62
N GLY A 16 -3.23 4.62 55.27
CA GLY A 16 -2.91 5.91 54.70
C GLY A 16 -1.50 6.32 55.10
N CYS A 17 -0.80 7.02 54.20
CA CYS A 17 0.17 8.04 54.58
C CYS A 17 -0.05 9.27 53.70
N GLU A 18 -0.38 10.33 54.41
CA GLU A 18 -0.40 11.76 54.09
C GLU A 18 0.76 12.23 53.19
N GLN A 19 0.48 13.12 52.24
CA GLN A 19 1.48 14.09 51.79
C GLN A 19 0.82 15.45 51.58
N ALA A 20 1.18 16.41 52.43
CA ALA A 20 0.82 17.81 52.32
C ALA A 20 1.80 18.55 51.40
N ALA A 21 1.22 19.47 50.61
CA ALA A 21 1.73 20.72 50.06
C ALA A 21 3.17 20.79 49.52
N GLU A 22 3.29 21.19 48.24
CA GLU A 22 4.21 22.24 47.81
C GLU A 22 3.74 22.86 46.49
N SER A 23 3.27 24.11 46.57
CA SER A 23 3.09 24.99 45.42
C SER A 23 4.45 25.42 44.89
N GLY A 24 4.89 24.83 43.79
CA GLY A 24 6.04 25.29 43.01
C GLY A 24 5.59 25.55 41.58
N ALA A 25 5.43 26.82 41.23
CA ALA A 25 5.42 27.23 39.83
C ALA A 25 6.75 26.82 39.20
N SER A 26 6.72 25.88 38.27
CA SER A 26 7.78 25.71 37.29
C SER A 26 7.13 25.82 35.92
N GLU A 27 6.89 27.07 35.53
CA GLU A 27 6.74 27.46 34.14
C GLU A 27 8.06 27.17 33.43
N ASN A 28 8.20 25.94 32.94
CA ASN A 28 9.20 25.62 31.93
C ASN A 28 8.49 25.75 30.59
N PRO A 29 8.75 26.78 29.77
CA PRO A 29 8.21 26.82 28.43
C PRO A 29 9.00 25.80 27.63
N GLU A 30 8.58 24.53 27.71
CA GLU A 30 9.05 23.50 26.82
C GLU A 30 8.66 23.96 25.43
N LYS A 31 9.66 24.49 24.73
CA LYS A 31 9.65 24.89 23.34
C LYS A 31 8.79 23.86 22.61
N SER A 32 7.57 24.26 22.22
CA SER A 32 6.80 23.53 21.23
C SER A 32 7.73 23.49 20.02
N GLN A 33 8.43 22.37 19.87
CA GLN A 33 9.11 22.07 18.63
C GLN A 33 7.97 21.88 17.65
N LYS A 34 7.59 22.99 17.01
CA LYS A 34 6.83 22.97 15.78
C LYS A 34 7.65 22.05 14.90
N GLN A 35 7.20 20.80 14.78
CA GLN A 35 7.76 19.86 13.84
C GLN A 35 7.60 20.55 12.50
N GLU A 36 8.68 21.16 12.04
CA GLU A 36 8.81 21.62 10.69
C GLU A 36 8.70 20.32 9.89
N ILE A 37 7.57 20.13 9.23
CA ILE A 37 7.43 19.09 8.22
C ILE A 37 8.55 19.42 7.23
N VAL A 38 9.65 18.67 7.31
CA VAL A 38 10.76 18.79 6.37
C VAL A 38 10.20 18.24 5.07
N SER A 39 9.61 19.11 4.24
CA SER A 39 9.17 18.74 2.91
C SER A 39 10.43 18.66 2.05
N HIS A 40 10.93 17.45 1.80
CA HIS A 40 11.82 17.26 0.67
C HIS A 40 11.04 17.58 -0.61
N PRO A 41 11.59 18.41 -1.52
CA PRO A 41 10.94 18.64 -2.80
C PRO A 41 10.86 17.31 -3.55
N LEU A 42 9.67 17.00 -4.07
CA LEU A 42 9.47 15.80 -4.85
C LEU A 42 10.24 15.91 -6.17
N ASP A 43 10.93 14.84 -6.56
CA ASP A 43 11.76 14.77 -7.75
C ASP A 43 11.22 13.72 -8.74
N GLY A 44 10.54 14.18 -9.79
CA GLY A 44 10.02 13.31 -10.83
C GLY A 44 11.11 12.61 -11.66
N ALA A 45 12.32 13.18 -11.75
CA ALA A 45 13.43 12.52 -12.42
C ALA A 45 13.95 11.35 -11.58
N ASN A 46 14.05 11.52 -10.27
CA ASN A 46 14.33 10.40 -9.35
C ASN A 46 13.19 9.37 -9.36
N GLY A 47 11.94 9.82 -9.40
CA GLY A 47 10.77 8.95 -9.53
C GLY A 47 10.81 8.07 -10.78
N ARG A 48 11.28 8.59 -11.92
CA ARG A 48 11.50 7.79 -13.15
C ARG A 48 12.53 6.68 -12.92
N VAL A 49 13.63 6.97 -12.23
CA VAL A 49 14.65 5.97 -11.90
C VAL A 49 14.07 4.91 -10.97
N LEU A 50 13.38 5.34 -9.90
CA LEU A 50 12.71 4.44 -8.95
C LEU A 50 11.69 3.53 -9.63
N PHE A 51 10.94 4.03 -10.61
CA PHE A 51 9.96 3.25 -11.37
C PHE A 51 10.59 2.02 -12.07
N VAL A 52 11.83 2.16 -12.55
CA VAL A 52 12.59 1.06 -13.14
C VAL A 52 13.24 0.21 -12.06
N ASP A 53 14.00 0.83 -11.16
CA ASP A 53 14.85 0.14 -10.17
C ASP A 53 14.05 -0.67 -9.15
N LYS A 54 12.86 -0.20 -8.77
CA LYS A 54 11.96 -0.93 -7.86
C LYS A 54 11.20 -2.06 -8.57
N GLY A 55 11.22 -2.10 -9.91
CA GLY A 55 10.52 -3.10 -10.71
C GLY A 55 9.07 -2.74 -11.06
N CYS A 56 8.62 -1.51 -10.81
CA CYS A 56 7.25 -1.09 -11.16
C CYS A 56 6.97 -1.22 -12.66
N VAL A 57 7.98 -0.95 -13.49
CA VAL A 57 7.94 -1.05 -14.96
C VAL A 57 7.68 -2.47 -15.48
N ILE A 58 7.89 -3.51 -14.67
CA ILE A 58 7.67 -4.91 -15.06
C ILE A 58 6.18 -5.16 -15.35
N CYS A 59 5.30 -4.56 -14.56
CA CYS A 59 3.85 -4.74 -14.69
C CYS A 59 3.15 -3.50 -15.26
N HIS A 60 3.60 -2.29 -14.89
CA HIS A 60 2.98 -1.04 -15.32
C HIS A 60 3.69 -0.43 -16.52
N ALA A 61 2.91 0.06 -17.49
CA ALA A 61 3.43 0.87 -18.59
C ALA A 61 3.34 2.38 -18.29
N VAL A 62 4.31 3.13 -18.80
CA VAL A 62 4.30 4.59 -18.90
C VAL A 62 4.84 4.98 -20.27
N ASN A 63 4.13 5.84 -21.00
CA ASN A 63 4.50 6.26 -22.34
C ASN A 63 4.73 5.06 -23.30
N GLY A 64 3.96 3.99 -23.11
CA GLY A 64 4.10 2.73 -23.86
C GLY A 64 5.34 1.89 -23.53
N VAL A 65 6.09 2.25 -22.48
CA VAL A 65 7.26 1.51 -22.00
C VAL A 65 6.92 0.79 -20.69
N GLY A 66 7.15 -0.53 -20.67
CA GLY A 66 6.87 -1.39 -19.52
C GLY A 66 5.85 -2.48 -19.84
N GLY A 67 5.48 -3.23 -18.82
CA GLY A 67 4.51 -4.30 -18.92
C GLY A 67 3.08 -3.80 -19.06
N LYS A 68 2.21 -4.74 -19.40
CA LYS A 68 0.76 -4.60 -19.49
C LYS A 68 0.08 -5.59 -18.56
N ALA A 69 0.71 -5.91 -17.41
CA ALA A 69 0.16 -6.73 -16.31
C ALA A 69 -0.47 -5.89 -15.17
N ALA A 70 -0.34 -4.56 -15.21
CA ALA A 70 -1.16 -3.63 -14.42
C ALA A 70 -1.53 -2.34 -15.20
N PRO A 71 -2.55 -1.56 -14.76
CA PRO A 71 -2.99 -0.35 -15.46
C PRO A 71 -1.86 0.64 -15.74
N ALA A 72 -1.88 1.26 -16.92
CA ALA A 72 -0.88 2.25 -17.29
C ALA A 72 -0.90 3.47 -16.33
N LEU A 73 0.27 4.04 -16.07
CA LEU A 73 0.47 5.16 -15.15
C LEU A 73 0.77 6.47 -15.88
N ASP A 74 0.34 6.58 -17.14
CA ASP A 74 0.45 7.80 -17.93
C ASP A 74 -0.23 8.97 -17.23
N ALA A 75 0.45 10.12 -17.24
CA ALA A 75 -0.11 11.36 -16.76
C ALA A 75 -1.33 11.74 -17.62
N GLU A 76 -2.38 12.28 -16.99
CA GLU A 76 -3.59 12.72 -17.70
C GLU A 76 -3.33 13.97 -18.56
N ILE A 77 -4.03 14.12 -19.70
CA ILE A 77 -3.87 15.29 -20.57
C ILE A 77 -4.59 16.47 -19.91
N GLY A 78 -3.84 17.48 -19.49
CA GLY A 78 -4.38 18.61 -18.72
C GLY A 78 -4.67 18.28 -17.25
N GLY A 79 -4.17 17.14 -16.74
CA GLY A 79 -4.28 16.77 -15.33
C GLY A 79 -3.50 17.72 -14.42
N GLN A 80 -3.99 17.86 -13.18
CA GLN A 80 -3.27 18.62 -12.15
C GLN A 80 -2.06 17.82 -11.63
N ALA A 81 -1.14 18.50 -10.94
CA ALA A 81 -0.08 17.83 -10.20
C ALA A 81 -0.70 16.75 -9.30
N VAL A 82 -0.12 15.54 -9.31
CA VAL A 82 -0.59 14.44 -8.47
C VAL A 82 -0.27 14.77 -7.02
N ASP A 83 -1.30 14.83 -6.17
CA ASP A 83 -1.13 14.88 -4.71
C ASP A 83 -0.49 13.55 -4.27
N PRO A 84 0.71 13.57 -3.65
CA PRO A 84 1.37 12.36 -3.18
C PRO A 84 0.51 11.53 -2.23
N LEU A 85 -0.36 12.17 -1.44
CA LEU A 85 -1.25 11.46 -0.54
C LEU A 85 -2.33 10.71 -1.32
N GLU A 86 -2.91 11.33 -2.35
CA GLU A 86 -3.88 10.64 -3.22
C GLU A 86 -3.19 9.54 -4.03
N PHE A 87 -1.95 9.76 -4.48
CA PHE A 87 -1.17 8.70 -5.13
C PHE A 87 -0.96 7.50 -4.20
N ALA A 88 -0.53 7.74 -2.96
CA ALA A 88 -0.39 6.70 -1.95
C ALA A 88 -1.72 6.00 -1.65
N ALA A 89 -2.83 6.75 -1.59
CA ALA A 89 -4.17 6.19 -1.38
C ALA A 89 -4.62 5.31 -2.55
N ARG A 90 -4.32 5.70 -3.80
CA ARG A 90 -4.55 4.86 -4.99
C ARG A 90 -3.74 3.57 -4.94
N MET A 91 -2.44 3.67 -4.62
CA MET A 91 -1.59 2.49 -4.42
C MET A 91 -2.13 1.57 -3.33
N TRP A 92 -2.58 2.13 -2.20
CA TRP A 92 -3.16 1.36 -1.09
C TRP A 92 -4.41 0.59 -1.52
N ARG A 93 -5.29 1.21 -2.34
CA ARG A 93 -6.47 0.52 -2.88
C ARG A 93 -6.09 -0.64 -3.81
N GLY A 94 -4.99 -0.52 -4.57
CA GLY A 94 -4.47 -1.59 -5.43
C GLY A 94 -3.56 -2.60 -4.74
N ALA A 95 -3.17 -2.36 -3.48
CA ALA A 95 -2.14 -3.14 -2.80
C ALA A 95 -2.41 -4.65 -2.72
N PRO A 96 -3.64 -5.14 -2.46
CA PRO A 96 -3.91 -6.58 -2.44
C PRO A 96 -3.56 -7.28 -3.75
N ALA A 97 -3.96 -6.72 -4.89
CA ALA A 97 -3.65 -7.27 -6.21
C ALA A 97 -2.16 -7.14 -6.55
N MET A 98 -1.54 -6.00 -6.22
CA MET A 98 -0.10 -5.82 -6.41
C MET A 98 0.71 -6.83 -5.59
N ILE A 99 0.36 -7.07 -4.33
CA ILE A 99 1.09 -8.00 -3.45
C ILE A 99 1.00 -9.43 -3.99
N GLU A 100 -0.17 -9.88 -4.43
CA GLU A 100 -0.35 -11.21 -5.00
C GLU A 100 0.49 -11.38 -6.27
N LEU A 101 0.35 -10.47 -7.23
CA LEU A 101 1.09 -10.55 -8.49
C LEU A 101 2.61 -10.43 -8.26
N GLN A 102 3.06 -9.56 -7.34
CA GLN A 102 4.46 -9.47 -6.96
C GLN A 102 4.98 -10.78 -6.34
N ALA A 103 4.18 -11.45 -5.51
CA ALA A 103 4.57 -12.73 -4.92
C ALA A 103 4.72 -13.83 -5.99
N VAL A 104 3.79 -13.89 -6.96
CA VAL A 104 3.81 -14.88 -8.03
C VAL A 104 4.91 -14.63 -9.05
N GLU A 105 5.04 -13.38 -9.52
CA GLU A 105 5.90 -13.04 -10.66
C GLU A 105 7.31 -12.62 -10.24
N LEU A 106 7.46 -11.96 -9.09
CA LEU A 106 8.76 -11.47 -8.60
C LEU A 106 9.32 -12.32 -7.45
N GLY A 107 8.46 -13.01 -6.70
CA GLY A 107 8.85 -13.76 -5.50
C GLY A 107 9.11 -12.88 -4.27
N TYR A 108 8.86 -11.58 -4.34
CA TYR A 108 9.00 -10.62 -3.24
C TYR A 108 8.02 -9.47 -3.40
N SER A 109 7.71 -8.76 -2.30
CA SER A 109 6.93 -7.52 -2.36
C SER A 109 7.84 -6.29 -2.41
N ILE A 110 7.44 -5.30 -3.21
CA ILE A 110 8.15 -4.03 -3.33
C ILE A 110 7.89 -3.18 -2.08
N SER A 111 8.95 -2.78 -1.38
CA SER A 111 8.88 -1.85 -0.25
C SER A 111 9.33 -0.45 -0.66
N LEU A 112 8.56 0.56 -0.22
CA LEU A 112 8.80 1.97 -0.54
C LEU A 112 8.79 2.84 0.71
N THR A 113 9.67 3.83 0.76
CA THR A 113 9.66 4.89 1.78
C THR A 113 8.68 6.01 1.42
N ALA A 114 8.40 6.90 2.36
CA ALA A 114 7.54 8.06 2.10
C ALA A 114 8.14 9.00 1.03
N ASP A 115 9.46 9.22 1.04
CA ASP A 115 10.14 10.05 0.05
C ASP A 115 10.10 9.40 -1.34
N GLU A 116 10.31 8.07 -1.43
CA GLU A 116 10.21 7.32 -2.70
C GLU A 116 8.80 7.38 -3.29
N ILE A 117 7.76 7.27 -2.46
CA ILE A 117 6.37 7.44 -2.90
C ILE A 117 6.13 8.87 -3.41
N GLY A 118 6.71 9.86 -2.74
CA GLY A 118 6.64 11.25 -3.16
C GLY A 118 7.24 11.48 -4.54
N ASP A 119 8.43 10.94 -4.79
CA ASP A 119 9.12 11.05 -6.08
C ASP A 119 8.39 10.27 -7.19
N LEU A 120 7.88 9.08 -6.88
CA LEU A 120 7.03 8.31 -7.79
C LEU A 120 5.74 9.06 -8.14
N ALA A 121 5.11 9.73 -7.18
CA ALA A 121 3.94 10.58 -7.43
C ALA A 121 4.28 11.77 -8.34
N ALA A 122 5.44 12.41 -8.13
CA ALA A 122 5.92 13.47 -9.01
C ALA A 122 6.17 12.96 -10.43
N PHE A 123 6.78 11.79 -10.58
CA PHE A 123 6.98 11.15 -11.90
C PHE A 123 5.66 10.81 -12.59
N ALA A 124 4.67 10.29 -11.85
CA ALA A 124 3.34 9.99 -12.38
C ALA A 124 2.60 11.24 -12.90
N ALA A 125 2.97 12.43 -12.44
CA ALA A 125 2.43 13.71 -12.90
C ALA A 125 3.28 14.39 -14.00
N ASP A 126 4.56 14.02 -14.12
CA ASP A 126 5.55 14.73 -14.93
C ASP A 126 5.66 14.14 -16.35
N ARG A 127 4.91 14.73 -17.28
CA ARG A 127 4.93 14.33 -18.69
C ARG A 127 6.30 14.39 -19.35
N GLU A 128 7.15 15.35 -18.96
CA GLU A 128 8.47 15.46 -19.58
C GLU A 128 9.37 14.33 -19.12
N GLN A 129 9.27 13.93 -17.84
CA GLN A 129 9.95 12.73 -17.36
C GLN A 129 9.35 11.45 -17.97
N GLN A 130 8.03 11.33 -18.09
CA GLN A 130 7.40 10.16 -18.71
C GLN A 130 7.82 9.98 -20.17
N LYS A 131 7.90 11.06 -20.96
CA LYS A 131 8.44 11.03 -22.33
C LYS A 131 9.91 10.64 -22.39
N ALA A 132 10.66 10.99 -21.36
CA ALA A 132 12.07 10.68 -21.26
C ALA A 132 12.34 9.22 -20.86
N LEU A 133 11.32 8.47 -20.43
CA LEU A 133 11.43 7.01 -20.26
C LEU A 133 11.31 6.33 -21.63
N THR A 134 12.34 5.56 -21.97
CA THR A 134 12.44 4.80 -23.21
C THR A 134 12.78 3.34 -22.93
N VAL A 135 12.55 2.45 -23.90
CA VAL A 135 12.91 1.02 -23.78
C VAL A 135 14.41 0.85 -23.50
N ASP A 136 15.26 1.75 -24.00
CA ASP A 136 16.71 1.69 -23.82
C ASP A 136 17.15 1.96 -22.38
N ASP A 137 16.30 2.59 -21.56
CA ASP A 137 16.57 2.84 -20.14
C ASP A 137 16.38 1.57 -19.28
N LEU A 138 15.80 0.51 -19.83
CA LEU A 138 15.53 -0.73 -19.09
C LEU A 138 16.76 -1.66 -19.16
N PRO A 139 17.21 -2.21 -18.01
CA PRO A 139 18.16 -3.32 -18.01
C PRO A 139 17.62 -4.51 -18.81
N GLU A 140 18.50 -5.25 -19.50
CA GLU A 140 18.12 -6.44 -20.27
C GLU A 140 17.39 -7.51 -19.44
N THR A 141 17.71 -7.60 -18.15
CA THR A 141 17.01 -8.49 -17.21
C THR A 141 15.53 -8.11 -17.04
N ILE A 142 15.20 -6.82 -17.12
CA ILE A 142 13.82 -6.32 -17.03
C ILE A 142 13.11 -6.48 -18.37
N LYS A 143 13.77 -6.14 -19.50
CA LYS A 143 13.18 -6.25 -20.84
C LYS A 143 12.64 -7.66 -21.13
N ASN A 144 13.38 -8.70 -20.72
CA ASN A 144 12.99 -10.09 -20.92
C ASN A 144 11.91 -10.58 -19.94
N GLY A 145 11.61 -9.80 -18.90
CA GLY A 145 10.63 -10.12 -17.87
C GLY A 145 9.41 -9.21 -17.88
N LEU A 146 9.23 -8.36 -18.90
CA LEU A 146 8.02 -7.54 -19.01
C LEU A 146 6.81 -8.44 -19.22
N LEU A 147 5.76 -8.22 -18.41
CA LEU A 147 4.55 -9.01 -18.49
C LEU A 147 3.58 -8.36 -19.47
N ASP A 148 3.41 -8.96 -20.65
CA ASP A 148 2.59 -8.41 -21.74
C ASP A 148 1.11 -8.83 -21.70
N GLU A 149 0.74 -9.74 -20.80
CA GLU A 149 -0.65 -10.20 -20.63
C GLU A 149 -1.41 -9.32 -19.64
N GLN A 150 -2.60 -8.90 -20.08
CA GLN A 150 -3.47 -8.01 -19.33
C GLN A 150 -4.37 -8.80 -18.37
N PHE A 151 -3.78 -9.35 -17.32
CA PHE A 151 -4.48 -10.22 -16.37
C PHE A 151 -5.74 -9.56 -15.76
N TRP A 152 -5.80 -8.21 -15.67
CA TRP A 152 -6.99 -7.50 -15.17
C TRP A 152 -8.15 -7.36 -16.14
N GLU A 153 -7.95 -7.66 -17.42
CA GLU A 153 -9.02 -7.63 -18.44
C GLU A 153 -9.57 -9.02 -18.77
N ILE A 154 -8.85 -10.09 -18.39
CA ILE A 154 -9.21 -11.47 -18.72
C ILE A 154 -10.08 -12.11 -17.61
N GLU A 155 -9.90 -11.70 -16.36
CA GLU A 155 -10.65 -12.24 -15.22
C GLU A 155 -11.72 -11.26 -14.70
N ASP A 156 -12.79 -11.77 -14.05
CA ASP A 156 -13.82 -10.93 -13.40
C ASP A 156 -13.28 -10.28 -12.12
N TRP A 157 -12.35 -9.34 -12.28
CA TRP A 157 -11.74 -8.61 -11.17
C TRP A 157 -12.75 -7.79 -10.39
N ASP A 158 -13.78 -7.28 -11.07
CA ASP A 158 -14.88 -6.55 -10.45
C ASP A 158 -15.70 -7.45 -9.51
N GLY A 159 -15.82 -8.74 -9.86
CA GLY A 159 -16.36 -9.80 -9.02
C GLY A 159 -15.41 -10.20 -7.87
N PHE A 160 -14.12 -10.38 -8.14
CA PHE A 160 -13.12 -10.68 -7.11
C PHE A 160 -13.07 -9.60 -6.02
N LEU A 161 -13.03 -8.32 -6.39
CA LEU A 161 -13.00 -7.22 -5.43
C LEU A 161 -14.27 -7.12 -4.57
N LYS A 162 -15.42 -7.58 -5.08
CA LYS A 162 -16.69 -7.60 -4.33
C LYS A 162 -16.84 -8.82 -3.44
N THR A 163 -16.31 -9.96 -3.87
CA THR A 163 -16.59 -11.27 -3.24
C THR A 163 -15.41 -11.87 -2.50
N GLY A 164 -14.18 -11.42 -2.79
CA GLY A 164 -12.94 -12.00 -2.29
C GLY A 164 -12.67 -13.42 -2.82
N ARG A 165 -13.33 -13.82 -3.91
CA ARG A 165 -13.21 -15.14 -4.53
C ARG A 165 -12.88 -14.96 -6.00
N GLU A 166 -11.85 -15.64 -6.47
CA GLU A 166 -11.58 -15.75 -7.91
C GLU A 166 -12.83 -16.33 -8.60
N GLY A 167 -13.24 -15.71 -9.70
CA GLY A 167 -14.26 -16.29 -10.56
C GLY A 167 -13.80 -17.70 -10.95
N ASP A 168 -14.73 -18.65 -10.99
CA ASP A 168 -14.55 -20.01 -11.48
C ASP A 168 -14.34 -19.98 -13.00
N GLY A 169 -13.28 -19.30 -13.41
CA GLY A 169 -12.90 -19.06 -14.80
C GLY A 169 -12.13 -20.22 -15.37
N PHE A 170 -12.71 -21.42 -15.32
CA PHE A 170 -12.47 -22.55 -16.22
C PHE A 170 -13.66 -23.50 -15.97
N GLU A 171 -14.76 -23.31 -16.71
CA GLU A 171 -15.62 -24.48 -16.97
C GLU A 171 -14.72 -25.45 -17.74
N ASP A 172 -14.37 -26.58 -17.12
CA ASP A 172 -13.73 -27.73 -17.74
C ASP A 172 -14.63 -28.22 -18.90
N GLY A 173 -14.52 -27.55 -20.05
CA GLY A 173 -15.14 -27.91 -21.30
C GLY A 173 -14.42 -29.08 -21.94
N ASP A 174 -14.28 -30.19 -21.20
CA ASP A 174 -14.10 -31.53 -21.76
C ASP A 174 -14.38 -32.56 -20.66
N GLN A 175 -15.66 -32.80 -20.39
CA GLN A 175 -16.07 -33.98 -19.63
C GLN A 175 -16.13 -35.14 -20.63
N PRO A 176 -15.21 -36.14 -20.58
CA PRO A 176 -15.25 -37.25 -21.51
C PRO A 176 -16.56 -37.99 -21.32
N ASP A 177 -17.22 -38.20 -22.45
CA ASP A 177 -18.42 -38.96 -22.68
C ASP A 177 -18.39 -40.27 -21.88
N GLN A 178 -19.22 -40.33 -20.83
CA GLN A 178 -19.46 -41.55 -20.09
C GLN A 178 -20.32 -42.48 -20.96
N GLU A 179 -19.65 -43.41 -21.62
CA GLU A 179 -20.27 -44.53 -22.29
C GLU A 179 -20.99 -45.40 -21.25
N ALA A 180 -22.33 -45.40 -21.28
CA ALA A 180 -23.14 -46.19 -20.38
C ALA A 180 -22.94 -47.69 -20.65
N PRO A 181 -22.80 -48.55 -19.62
CA PRO A 181 -22.70 -49.99 -19.83
C PRO A 181 -24.05 -50.54 -20.31
N GLN A 182 -23.96 -51.38 -21.36
CA GLN A 182 -25.06 -52.11 -22.00
C GLN A 182 -25.71 -53.13 -21.05
#